data_AF-A0A8J3QUQ6-F1
#
_entry.id   AF-A0A8J3QUQ6-F1
#
_cell.length_a   1.000
_cell.length_b   1.000
_cell.length_c   1.000
_cell.angle_alpha   90.00
_cell.angle_beta   90.00
_cell.angle_gamma   90.00
#
_symmetry.space_group_name_H-M   'P 1'
#
loop_
_entity.id
_entity.type
_entity.pdbx_description
1 polymer ?
#
loop_
_entity_poly.entity_id
_entity_poly.type
_entity_poly.pdbx_seq_one_letter_code
_entity_poly.pdbx_strand_id
1 'polypeptide(L)' 'MEPLSDAAMRDAETPDPVWTVWRQDDNGNQYEVSRHDSRADAESAAATLEARGHKQTYWVARRSRRHSTK' A
#
# COMPACT_ATOMS: atom_id res chain seq x y z
N MET A 1 21.24 1.33 -37.12
CA MET A 1 21.94 0.10 -36.74
C MET A 1 23.39 0.52 -36.56
N GLU A 2 23.93 0.76 -35.37
CA GLU A 2 23.61 0.29 -34.02
C GLU A 2 22.83 1.28 -33.11
N PRO A 3 22.29 0.79 -31.97
CA PRO A 3 21.41 1.47 -31.03
C PRO A 3 22.17 1.95 -29.76
N LEU A 4 21.43 2.51 -28.80
CA LEU A 4 21.82 2.89 -27.42
C LEU A 4 22.17 4.37 -27.20
N SER A 5 21.15 5.13 -26.83
CA SER A 5 21.29 6.07 -25.71
C SER A 5 20.05 5.89 -24.83
N ASP A 6 20.24 4.97 -23.89
CA ASP A 6 19.54 4.86 -22.62
C ASP A 6 19.50 6.25 -21.95
N ALA A 7 18.44 6.57 -21.20
CA ALA A 7 18.37 7.69 -20.23
C ALA A 7 17.76 9.05 -20.62
N ALA A 8 16.75 9.15 -21.50
CA ALA A 8 15.96 10.40 -21.56
C ALA A 8 14.46 10.26 -21.86
N MET A 9 13.88 9.05 -21.87
CA MET A 9 12.44 8.89 -22.10
C MET A 9 11.88 7.69 -21.36
N ARG A 10 11.43 7.93 -20.13
CA ARG A 10 10.34 7.26 -19.38
C ARG A 10 10.46 7.61 -17.90
N ASP A 11 10.11 8.83 -17.53
CA ASP A 11 9.35 9.04 -16.28
C ASP A 11 7.98 8.37 -16.48
N ALA A 12 7.99 7.05 -16.63
CA ALA A 12 6.79 6.23 -16.74
C ALA A 12 6.22 6.12 -15.33
N GLU A 13 5.43 7.13 -14.96
CA GLU A 13 4.33 7.05 -14.00
C GLU A 13 4.61 6.09 -12.83
N THR A 14 5.66 6.34 -12.04
CA THR A 14 5.77 5.65 -10.75
C THR A 14 4.56 6.10 -9.95
N PRO A 15 3.58 5.22 -9.74
CA PRO A 15 2.33 5.62 -9.14
C PRO A 15 2.64 5.92 -7.70
N ASP A 16 2.06 7.02 -7.19
CA ASP A 16 2.24 7.38 -5.79
C ASP A 16 1.95 6.15 -4.92
N PRO A 17 2.87 5.81 -4.00
CA PRO A 17 2.69 4.67 -3.13
C PRO A 17 1.48 4.94 -2.22
N VAL A 18 0.45 4.10 -2.35
CA VAL A 18 -0.73 4.12 -1.49
C VAL A 18 -0.42 3.30 -0.25
N TRP A 19 -0.61 3.91 0.92
CA TRP A 19 -0.49 3.24 2.21
C TRP A 19 -1.78 2.50 2.51
N THR A 20 -1.68 1.23 2.86
CA THR A 20 -2.84 0.36 3.06
C THR A 20 -2.80 -0.24 4.45
N VAL A 21 -3.91 -0.16 5.16
CA VAL A 21 -4.09 -0.89 6.43
C VAL A 21 -4.62 -2.27 6.11
N TRP A 22 -3.93 -3.29 6.60
CA TRP A 22 -4.33 -4.68 6.53
C TRP A 22 -4.73 -5.17 7.91
N ARG A 23 -5.63 -6.14 7.96
CA ARG A 23 -5.93 -6.93 9.15
C ARG A 23 -5.68 -8.41 8.87
N GLN A 24 -5.25 -9.15 9.88
CA GLN A 24 -5.27 -10.61 9.92
C GLN A 24 -6.07 -11.06 11.14
N ASP A 25 -6.97 -12.01 10.95
CA ASP A 25 -7.66 -12.68 12.06
C ASP A 25 -6.86 -13.90 12.57
N ASP A 26 -7.38 -14.56 13.61
CA ASP A 26 -6.76 -15.77 14.18
C ASP A 26 -6.82 -16.99 13.25
N ASN A 27 -7.64 -16.95 12.20
CA ASN A 27 -7.68 -17.96 11.16
C ASN A 27 -6.64 -17.72 10.05
N GLY A 28 -5.90 -16.60 10.11
CA GLY A 28 -4.91 -16.23 9.11
C GLY A 28 -5.48 -15.52 7.89
N ASN A 29 -6.76 -15.16 7.88
CA ASN A 29 -7.35 -14.46 6.75
C ASN A 29 -6.90 -13.00 6.75
N GLN A 30 -6.31 -12.57 5.64
CA GLN A 30 -5.82 -11.20 5.48
C GLN A 30 -6.80 -10.38 4.65
N TYR A 31 -7.18 -9.21 5.17
CA TYR A 31 -8.09 -8.30 4.49
C TYR A 31 -7.54 -6.88 4.47
N GLU A 32 -7.69 -6.22 3.32
CA GLU A 32 -7.48 -4.78 3.19
C GLU A 32 -8.62 -4.05 3.90
N VAL A 33 -8.28 -3.20 4.86
CA VAL A 33 -9.25 -2.43 5.65
C VAL A 33 -9.47 -1.06 5.04
N SER A 34 -8.40 -0.36 4.68
CA SER A 34 -8.46 1.00 4.15
C SER A 34 -7.20 1.38 3.39
N ARG A 35 -7.31 2.40 2.54
CA ARG A 35 -6.23 3.00 1.76
C ARG A 35 -6.08 4.47 2.12
N HIS A 36 -4.85 4.94 2.15
CA HIS A 36 -4.45 6.26 2.58
C HIS A 36 -3.35 6.79 1.66
N ASP A 37 -3.35 8.09 1.42
CA ASP A 37 -2.27 8.75 0.66
C ASP A 37 -1.03 8.98 1.55
N SER A 38 -1.18 8.87 2.87
CA SER A 38 -0.13 9.13 3.87
C SER A 38 0.05 7.97 4.84
N ARG A 39 1.31 7.67 5.17
CA ARG A 39 1.67 6.62 6.12
C ARG A 39 1.12 6.90 7.52
N ALA A 40 1.25 8.13 7.99
CA ALA A 40 0.83 8.51 9.34
C ALA A 40 -0.69 8.33 9.54
N ASP A 41 -1.49 8.62 8.51
CA ASP A 41 -2.95 8.42 8.55
C ASP A 41 -3.30 6.93 8.61
N ALA A 42 -2.60 6.09 7.82
CA ALA A 42 -2.73 4.64 7.88
C ALA A 42 -2.29 4.06 9.23
N GLU A 43 -1.19 4.54 9.81
CA GLU A 43 -0.69 4.10 11.12
C GLU A 43 -1.64 4.49 12.25
N SER A 44 -2.19 5.71 12.21
CA SER A 44 -3.21 6.15 13.16
C SER A 44 -4.48 5.28 13.08
N ALA A 45 -4.93 4.96 11.86
CA ALA A 45 -6.04 4.06 11.64
C ALA A 45 -5.76 2.64 12.17
N ALA A 46 -4.59 2.07 11.88
CA ALA A 46 -4.18 0.77 12.39
C ALA A 46 -4.13 0.75 13.92
N ALA A 47 -3.53 1.76 14.55
CA ALA A 47 -3.46 1.86 16.01
C ALA A 47 -4.84 1.98 16.66
N THR A 48 -5.75 2.75 16.05
CA THR A 48 -7.14 2.89 16.52
C THR A 48 -7.90 1.56 16.42
N LEU A 49 -7.59 0.73 15.43
CA LEU A 49 -8.20 -0.58 15.24
C LEU A 49 -7.63 -1.61 16.21
N GLU A 50 -6.31 -1.63 16.42
CA GLU A 50 -5.62 -2.48 17.40
C GLU A 50 -6.15 -2.24 18.82
N ALA A 51 -6.41 -0.98 19.18
CA ALA A 51 -6.90 -0.59 20.50
C ALA A 51 -8.30 -1.14 20.85
N ARG A 52 -9.06 -1.69 19.89
CA ARG A 52 -10.43 -2.18 20.11
C ARG A 52 -10.51 -3.58 20.74
N GLY A 53 -9.37 -4.25 20.97
CA GLY A 53 -9.32 -5.40 21.89
C GLY A 53 -9.78 -6.75 21.32
N HIS A 54 -9.68 -6.96 20.00
CA HIS A 54 -9.91 -8.26 19.38
C HIS A 54 -8.57 -8.95 19.03
N LYS A 55 -8.55 -10.29 18.87
CA LYS A 55 -7.36 -11.09 18.48
C LYS A 55 -6.95 -10.89 17.01
N GLN A 56 -7.07 -9.66 16.52
CA GLN A 56 -6.76 -9.28 15.16
C GLN A 56 -5.46 -8.51 15.17
N THR A 57 -4.62 -8.74 14.18
CA THR A 57 -3.39 -7.98 13.98
C THR A 57 -3.63 -7.00 12.84
N TYR A 58 -3.32 -5.72 13.05
CA TYR A 58 -3.36 -4.69 12.02
C TYR A 58 -1.97 -4.17 11.70
N TRP A 59 -1.68 -3.97 10.41
CA TRP A 59 -0.41 -3.39 9.98
C TRP A 59 -0.55 -2.54 8.73
N VAL A 60 0.42 -1.65 8.53
CA VAL A 60 0.48 -0.76 7.37
C VAL A 60 1.45 -1.32 6.34
N ALA A 61 1.01 -1.37 5.07
CA ALA A 61 1.84 -1.78 3.94
C ALA A 61 1.82 -0.73 2.83
N ARG A 62 2.99 -0.49 2.20
CA ARG A 62 3.10 0.31 0.98
C ARG A 62 2.64 -0.52 -0.22
N ARG A 63 1.71 0.01 -1.02
CA ARG A 63 1.31 -0.56 -2.30
C ARG A 63 1.58 0.44 -3.40
N SER A 64 2.22 0.02 -4.48
CA SER A 64 2.24 0.80 -5.71
C SER A 64 0.83 0.78 -6.31
N ARG A 65 0.25 1.97 -6.55
CA ARG A 65 -1.06 2.08 -7.17
C ARG A 65 -0.95 1.60 -8.62
N ARG A 66 -1.37 0.36 -8.90
CA ARG A 66 -1.31 -0.17 -10.26
C ARG A 66 -2.13 0.72 -11.18
N HIS A 67 -1.46 1.38 -12.12
CA HIS A 67 -2.04 2.16 -13.21
C HIS A 67 -2.49 1.11 -14.22
N SER A 68 -3.80 0.86 -14.26
CA SER A 68 -4.40 -0.03 -15.24
C SER A 68 -4.57 0.77 -16.52
N THR A 69 -3.56 0.73 -17.40
CA THR A 69 -3.73 1.21 -18.78
C THR A 69 -4.71 0.28 -19.48
N LYS A 70 -5.86 0.83 -19.89
CA LYS A 70 -6.89 0.14 -20.68
C LYS A 70 -6.65 0.41 -22.16
#